data_AF-A0A4R1BPF2-F1
#
_entry.id   AF-A0A4R1BPF2-F1
#
_cell.length_a   1.000
_cell.length_b   1.000
_cell.length_c   1.000
_cell.angle_alpha   90.00
_cell.angle_beta   90.00
_cell.angle_gamma   90.00
#
_symmetry.space_group_name_H-M   'P 1'
#
loop_
_entity.id
_entity.type
_entity.pdbx_description
1 polymer ?
#
loop_
_entity_poly.entity_id
_entity_poly.type
_entity_poly.pdbx_seq_one_letter_code
_entity_poly.pdbx_strand_id
1 'polypeptide(L)'
;MQEVRVTIAGRKVAAVAVTKAEPASLWECPKEVFVQEYDLPSEILEKLINFMGLTDLEYGAFDLLLDDEGKYVFLEVNPTGDWVYFESQGNDTSTKITDKVASFIVEQLEGRSS
;
A
#
# COMPACT_ATOMS: atom_id res chain seq x y z
N MET A 1 14.66 -11.05 0.89
CA MET A 1 14.09 -9.69 0.95
C MET A 1 12.76 -9.66 0.20
N GLN A 2 11.75 -8.97 0.73
CA GLN A 2 10.39 -8.90 0.19
C GLN A 2 9.93 -7.46 0.10
N GLU A 3 9.34 -7.06 -1.03
CA GLU A 3 8.74 -5.74 -1.20
C GLU A 3 7.34 -5.76 -0.61
N VAL A 4 7.00 -4.73 0.16
CA VAL A 4 5.67 -4.56 0.77
C VAL A 4 5.16 -3.17 0.41
N ARG A 5 4.01 -3.12 -0.26
CA ARG A 5 3.35 -1.86 -0.61
C ARG A 5 2.16 -1.64 0.31
N VAL A 6 2.09 -0.45 0.90
CA VAL A 6 1.04 -0.08 1.85
C VAL A 6 0.33 1.17 1.34
N THR A 7 -0.96 1.08 1.07
CA THR A 7 -1.80 2.23 0.72
C THR A 7 -2.59 2.66 1.94
N ILE A 8 -2.46 3.94 2.31
CA ILE A 8 -3.22 4.57 3.39
C ILE A 8 -4.08 5.69 2.79
N ALA A 9 -5.37 5.68 3.11
CA ALA A 9 -6.33 6.72 2.76
C ALA A 9 -7.14 7.07 4.02
N GLY A 10 -6.83 8.19 4.67
CA GLY A 10 -7.33 8.53 6.00
C GLY A 10 -7.02 7.44 7.02
N ARG A 11 -8.06 6.70 7.46
CA ARG A 11 -7.93 5.56 8.41
C ARG A 11 -7.99 4.20 7.74
N LYS A 12 -8.16 4.14 6.41
CA LYS A 12 -8.25 2.89 5.67
C LYS A 12 -6.85 2.50 5.21
N VAL A 13 -6.50 1.24 5.47
CA VAL A 13 -5.18 0.69 5.16
C VAL A 13 -5.36 -0.55 4.30
N ALA A 14 -4.54 -0.68 3.26
CA ALA A 14 -4.35 -1.91 2.52
C ALA A 14 -2.85 -2.16 2.38
N ALA A 15 -2.42 -3.39 2.61
CA ALA A 15 -1.03 -3.78 2.44
C ALA A 15 -0.95 -5.05 1.61
N VAL A 16 0.01 -5.07 0.71
CA VAL A 16 0.28 -6.21 -0.17
C VAL A 16 1.78 -6.50 -0.20
N ALA A 17 2.14 -7.77 -0.20
CA ALA A 17 3.49 -8.20 -0.51
C ALA A 17 3.61 -8.40 -2.01
N VAL A 18 4.70 -7.88 -2.57
CA VAL A 18 5.04 -7.95 -3.98
C VAL A 18 6.23 -8.89 -4.10
N THR A 19 6.06 -9.96 -4.87
CA THR A 19 7.12 -10.92 -5.17
C THR A 19 7.37 -10.92 -6.65
N LYS A 20 8.63 -10.77 -7.06
CA LYS A 20 9.05 -10.90 -8.45
C LYS A 20 9.54 -12.31 -8.73
N ALA A 21 9.29 -12.81 -9.94
CA ALA A 21 9.78 -14.10 -10.38
C ALA A 21 11.32 -14.14 -10.38
N GLU A 22 11.95 -13.07 -10.86
CA GLU A 22 13.40 -12.87 -10.79
C GLU A 22 13.72 -11.45 -10.27
N PRO A 23 14.88 -11.23 -9.61
CA PRO A 23 15.27 -9.89 -9.15
C PRO A 23 15.37 -8.85 -10.28
N ALA A 24 15.68 -9.29 -11.50
CA ALA A 24 15.79 -8.44 -12.68
C ALA A 24 14.45 -8.21 -13.40
N SER A 25 13.38 -8.88 -12.97
CA SER A 25 12.05 -8.72 -13.55
C SER A 25 11.58 -7.27 -13.44
N LEU A 26 11.18 -6.70 -14.57
CA LEU A 26 10.61 -5.36 -14.61
C LEU A 26 9.21 -5.40 -13.99
N TRP A 27 8.89 -4.38 -13.20
CA TRP A 27 7.56 -4.23 -12.59
C TRP A 27 6.45 -4.14 -13.63
N GLU A 28 6.78 -3.75 -14.87
CA GLU A 28 5.87 -3.63 -16.01
C GLU A 28 5.56 -4.98 -16.69
N CYS A 29 6.22 -6.09 -16.29
CA CYS A 29 5.94 -7.42 -16.83
C CYS A 29 4.98 -8.17 -15.89
N PRO A 30 3.66 -8.22 -16.18
CA PRO A 30 2.66 -8.67 -15.22
C PRO A 30 2.80 -10.16 -14.87
N LYS A 31 3.32 -10.97 -15.80
CA LYS A 31 3.50 -12.41 -15.61
C LYS A 31 4.59 -12.78 -14.59
N GLU A 32 5.36 -11.80 -14.16
CA GLU A 32 6.51 -11.98 -13.28
C GLU A 32 6.32 -11.28 -11.93
N VAL A 33 5.16 -10.66 -11.68
CA VAL A 33 4.85 -9.98 -10.43
C VAL A 33 3.66 -10.65 -9.77
N PHE A 34 3.89 -11.19 -8.58
CA PHE A 34 2.87 -11.83 -7.75
C PHE A 34 2.53 -10.92 -6.58
N VAL A 35 1.24 -10.66 -6.39
CA VAL A 35 0.71 -9.79 -5.34
C VAL A 35 -0.16 -10.63 -4.42
N GLN A 36 0.09 -10.53 -3.12
CA GLN A 36 -0.71 -11.19 -2.08
C GLN A 36 -1.01 -10.21 -0.95
N GLU A 37 -2.15 -10.39 -0.28
CA GLU A 37 -2.49 -9.62 0.91
C GLU A 37 -1.40 -9.79 1.99
N TYR A 38 -1.13 -8.72 2.72
CA TYR A 38 -0.09 -8.68 3.72
C TYR A 38 -0.58 -8.09 5.03
N ASP A 39 -0.45 -8.86 6.10
CA ASP A 39 -0.73 -8.39 7.45
C ASP A 39 0.43 -7.53 7.97
N LEU A 40 0.28 -6.21 7.83
CA LEU A 40 1.28 -5.26 8.30
C LEU A 40 1.33 -5.23 9.84
N PRO A 41 2.52 -5.42 10.47
CA PRO A 41 2.64 -5.32 11.93
C PRO A 41 2.17 -3.94 12.44
N SER A 42 1.45 -3.93 13.56
CA SER A 42 0.86 -2.71 14.13
C SER A 42 1.91 -1.62 14.40
N GLU A 43 3.11 -2.00 14.85
CA GLU A 43 4.21 -1.07 15.08
C GLU A 43 4.63 -0.33 13.80
N ILE A 44 4.66 -1.02 12.66
CA ILE A 44 4.98 -0.40 11.38
C ILE A 44 3.83 0.49 10.92
N LEU A 45 2.59 0.02 11.06
CA LEU A 45 1.41 0.82 10.73
C LEU A 45 1.37 2.15 11.51
N GLU A 46 1.62 2.12 12.82
CA GLU A 46 1.66 3.32 13.67
C GLU A 46 2.72 4.32 13.19
N LYS A 47 3.91 3.84 12.77
CA LYS A 47 4.95 4.70 12.20
C LYS A 47 4.50 5.36 10.89
N LEU A 48 3.80 4.64 10.02
CA LEU A 48 3.28 5.19 8.77
C LEU A 48 2.15 6.20 9.02
N ILE A 49 1.25 5.94 9.97
CA ILE A 49 0.19 6.90 10.36
C ILE A 49 0.81 8.17 10.93
N ASN A 50 1.83 8.05 11.79
CA ASN A 50 2.55 9.20 12.33
C ASN A 50 3.26 9.99 11.21
N PHE A 51 3.86 9.29 10.24
CA PHE A 51 4.45 9.93 9.06
C PHE A 51 3.41 10.76 8.32
N MET A 52 2.25 10.17 7.99
CA MET A 52 1.15 10.85 7.29
C MET A 52 0.73 12.13 8.01
N GLY A 53 0.57 12.06 9.33
CA GLY A 53 0.22 13.23 10.16
C GLY A 53 1.30 14.31 10.22
N LEU A 54 2.58 13.94 10.23
CA LEU A 54 3.70 14.89 10.21
C LEU A 54 3.85 15.60 8.85
N THR A 55 3.45 14.93 7.76
CA THR A 55 3.52 15.46 6.40
C THR A 55 2.22 16.07 5.89
N ASP A 56 1.16 16.06 6.71
CA ASP A 56 -0.19 16.50 6.34
C ASP A 56 -0.75 15.78 5.10
N LEU A 57 -0.41 14.49 4.95
CA LEU A 57 -0.91 13.66 3.87
C LEU A 57 -2.18 12.92 4.32
N GLU A 58 -3.24 13.05 3.52
CA GLU A 58 -4.46 12.27 3.71
C GLU A 58 -4.45 10.95 2.91
N TYR A 59 -3.59 10.87 1.89
CA TYR A 59 -3.36 9.69 1.06
C TYR A 59 -1.86 9.46 0.83
N GLY A 60 -1.43 8.20 0.84
CA GLY A 60 -0.07 7.82 0.49
C GLY A 60 0.05 6.34 0.14
N ALA A 61 0.77 6.04 -0.94
CA ALA A 61 1.23 4.70 -1.27
C ALA A 61 2.70 4.57 -0.86
N PHE A 62 2.96 3.76 0.14
CA PHE A 62 4.29 3.51 0.71
C PHE A 62 4.90 2.26 0.12
N ASP A 63 6.18 2.36 -0.27
CA ASP A 63 6.98 1.21 -0.63
C ASP A 63 7.99 0.91 0.48
N LEU A 64 7.94 -0.32 0.98
CA LEU A 64 8.81 -0.84 2.03
C LEU A 64 9.56 -2.06 1.53
N LEU A 65 10.75 -2.29 2.09
CA LEU A 65 11.51 -3.52 1.91
C LEU A 65 11.64 -4.24 3.26
N LEU A 66 11.17 -5.48 3.34
CA LEU A 66 11.41 -6.39 4.44
C LEU A 66 12.70 -7.18 4.16
N ASP A 67 13.71 -6.99 5.01
CA ASP A 67 14.96 -7.74 4.91
C ASP A 67 14.87 -9.15 5.53
N ASP A 68 15.94 -9.93 5.36
CA ASP A 68 15.98 -11.32 5.85
C ASP A 68 16.12 -11.41 7.39
N GLU A 69 16.36 -10.28 8.07
CA GLU A 69 16.37 -10.16 9.54
C GLU A 69 15.00 -9.72 10.10
N GLY A 70 14.01 -9.50 9.23
CA GLY A 70 12.67 -9.05 9.63
C GLY A 70 12.56 -7.54 9.88
N LYS A 71 13.53 -6.74 9.44
CA LYS A 71 13.50 -5.27 9.55
C LYS A 71 12.89 -4.66 8.31
N TYR A 72 12.10 -3.61 8.53
CA TYR A 72 11.48 -2.82 7.48
C TYR A 72 12.35 -1.60 7.15
N VAL A 73 12.62 -1.43 5.87
CA VAL A 73 13.28 -0.25 5.30
C VAL A 73 12.24 0.55 4.52
N PHE A 74 12.07 1.83 4.86
CA PHE A 74 11.26 2.76 4.09
C PHE A 74 12.01 3.19 2.83
N LEU A 75 11.38 3.04 1.65
CA LEU A 75 11.96 3.44 0.37
C LEU A 75 11.37 4.78 -0.09
N GLU A 76 10.05 4.83 -0.24
CA GLU A 76 9.34 6.04 -0.66
C GLU A 76 7.89 6.07 -0.17
N VAL A 77 7.31 7.26 -0.24
CA VAL A 77 5.86 7.48 -0.23
C VAL A 77 5.50 8.26 -1.49
N ASN A 78 4.50 7.79 -2.21
CA ASN A 78 3.94 8.48 -3.35
C ASN A 78 2.52 8.98 -2.99
N PRO A 79 2.32 10.30 -2.80
CA PRO A 79 1.02 10.90 -2.50
C PRO A 79 -0.02 10.76 -3.63
N THR A 80 0.40 10.30 -4.81
CA THR A 80 -0.46 10.07 -5.97
C THR A 80 -0.25 8.68 -6.56
N GLY A 81 0.34 7.76 -5.79
CA GLY A 81 0.71 6.43 -6.29
C GLY A 81 -0.51 5.60 -6.66
N ASP A 82 -0.48 4.97 -7.83
CA ASP A 82 -1.57 4.09 -8.27
C ASP A 82 -1.53 2.75 -7.49
N TRP A 83 -2.71 2.15 -7.33
CA TRP A 83 -2.94 0.83 -6.74
C TRP A 83 -3.57 -0.16 -7.73
N VAL A 84 -4.12 0.33 -8.85
CA VAL A 84 -4.87 -0.46 -9.84
C VAL A 84 -4.01 -1.60 -10.41
N TYR A 85 -2.72 -1.35 -10.64
CA TYR A 85 -1.80 -2.39 -11.12
C TYR A 85 -1.74 -3.58 -10.16
N PHE A 86 -1.47 -3.34 -8.88
CA PHE A 86 -1.37 -4.40 -7.87
C PHE A 86 -2.70 -5.11 -7.65
N GLU A 87 -3.78 -4.34 -7.67
CA GLU A 87 -5.15 -4.81 -7.55
C GLU A 87 -5.55 -5.75 -8.71
N SER A 88 -5.01 -5.53 -9.91
CA SER A 88 -5.25 -6.36 -11.11
C SER A 88 -4.45 -7.66 -11.18
N GLN A 89 -3.35 -7.79 -10.42
CA GLN A 89 -2.46 -8.96 -10.42
C GLN A 89 -2.83 -10.01 -9.36
N GLY A 90 -3.72 -9.69 -8.42
CA GLY A 90 -4.18 -10.63 -7.39
C GLY A 90 -5.19 -11.64 -7.94
N ASN A 91 -5.00 -12.93 -7.63
CA ASN A 91 -5.88 -14.02 -8.08
C ASN A 91 -7.18 -14.18 -7.27
N ASP A 92 -7.23 -13.62 -6.07
CA ASP A 92 -8.40 -13.70 -5.21
C ASP A 92 -8.45 -12.43 -4.35
N THR A 93 -9.46 -11.59 -4.57
CA THR A 93 -10.00 -10.61 -3.60
C THR A 93 -9.06 -9.67 -2.80
N SER A 94 -7.78 -9.47 -3.16
CA SER A 94 -6.93 -8.36 -2.67
C SER A 94 -7.41 -6.97 -3.13
N THR A 95 -8.46 -6.98 -3.95
CA THR A 95 -9.10 -5.91 -4.71
C THR A 95 -10.22 -5.23 -3.92
N LYS A 96 -9.86 -4.58 -2.81
CA LYS A 96 -10.70 -3.56 -2.18
C LYS A 96 -9.88 -2.33 -1.82
N ILE A 97 -8.72 -2.14 -2.46
CA ILE A 97 -8.01 -0.87 -2.32
C ILE A 97 -8.88 0.22 -2.92
N THR A 98 -9.51 -0.06 -4.07
CA THR A 98 -10.53 0.81 -4.65
C THR A 98 -11.70 1.06 -3.70
N ASP A 99 -12.27 0.04 -3.05
CA ASP A 99 -13.36 0.22 -2.08
C ASP A 99 -12.94 1.06 -0.86
N LYS A 100 -11.73 0.84 -0.34
CA LYS A 100 -11.18 1.58 0.80
C LYS A 100 -10.93 3.05 0.46
N VAL A 101 -10.34 3.32 -0.70
CA VAL A 101 -10.12 4.69 -1.19
C VAL A 101 -11.45 5.37 -1.51
N ALA A 102 -12.39 4.67 -2.16
CA ALA A 102 -13.71 5.21 -2.44
C ALA A 102 -14.48 5.53 -1.15
N SER A 103 -14.45 4.64 -0.16
CA SER A 103 -15.08 4.87 1.15
C SER A 103 -14.48 6.09 1.85
N PHE A 104 -13.15 6.24 1.81
CA PHE A 104 -12.49 7.42 2.35
C PHE A 104 -12.96 8.72 1.68
N ILE A 105 -13.05 8.74 0.34
CA ILE A 105 -13.53 9.91 -0.41
C ILE A 105 -14.98 10.25 -0.02
N VAL A 106 -15.85 9.24 0.12
CA VAL A 106 -17.26 9.44 0.54
C VAL A 106 -17.33 10.05 1.94
N GLU A 107 -16.59 9.50 2.91
CA GLU A 107 -16.53 10.01 4.29
C GLU A 107 -16.10 11.50 4.32
N GLN A 108 -15.16 11.92 3.46
CA GLN A 108 -14.73 13.31 3.35
C GLN A 108 -15.80 14.24 2.75
N LEU A 109 -16.56 13.77 1.76
CA LEU A 109 -17.63 14.56 1.14
C LEU A 109 -18.82 14.75 2.10
N GLU A 110 -19.17 13.71 2.86
CA GLU A 110 -20.23 13.78 3.86
C GLU A 110 -19.85 14.67 5.05
N GLY A 111 -18.60 14.59 5.51
CA GLY A 111 -18.07 15.43 6.60
C GLY A 111 -17.88 16.92 6.26
N ARG A 112 -17.89 17.29 4.97
CA ARG A 112 -17.82 18.69 4.51
C ARG A 112 -19.18 19.36 4.33
N SER A 113 -20.28 18.62 4.52
CA SER A 113 -21.65 19.13 4.37
C SER A 113 -22.25 19.70 5.66
N SER A 114 -21.45 19.90 6.70
CA SER A 114 -21.84 20.45 8.01
C SER A 114 -21.19 21.78 8.32
#